data_AF-A0A1Q8BT64-F1
#
_entry.id   AF-A0A1Q8BT64-F1
#
_cell.length_a   1.000
_cell.length_b   1.000
_cell.length_c   1.000
_cell.angle_alpha   90.00
_cell.angle_beta   90.00
_cell.angle_gamma   90.00
#
_symmetry.space_group_name_H-M   'P 1'
#
loop_
_entity.id
_entity.type
_entity.pdbx_description
1 polymer ?
#
loop_
_entity_poly.entity_id
_entity_poly.type
_entity_poly.pdbx_seq_one_letter_code
_entity_poly.pdbx_strand_id
1 'polypeptide(L)' 'MTAAPDRLAVYDRWAHAGLTMLGETLTSTPGRYGRYMALIGKLLDNAHRHDPTWAARDVDLALFQLGRSR' A
#
# COMPACT_ATOMS: atom_id res chain seq x y z
N MET A 1 -4.41 21.40 9.77
CA MET A 1 -4.75 19.98 9.54
C MET A 1 -3.51 19.17 9.85
N THR A 2 -3.59 18.32 10.87
CA THR A 2 -2.47 17.57 11.42
C THR A 2 -1.81 16.71 10.34
N ALA A 3 -0.52 16.97 10.08
CA ALA A 3 0.32 16.12 9.27
C ALA A 3 0.27 14.71 9.84
N ALA A 4 -0.38 13.79 9.13
CA ALA A 4 -0.28 12.38 9.46
C ALA A 4 1.21 12.01 9.44
N PRO A 5 1.70 11.22 10.41
CA PRO A 5 3.10 10.87 10.46
C PRO A 5 3.49 10.19 9.15
N ASP A 6 4.75 10.37 8.77
CA ASP A 6 5.47 9.76 7.64
C ASP A 6 5.51 8.22 7.69
N ARG A 7 4.50 7.57 8.27
CA ARG A 7 4.33 6.12 8.30
C ARG A 7 3.45 5.74 7.12
N LEU A 8 3.99 4.84 6.29
CA LEU A 8 3.24 4.04 5.34
C LEU A 8 2.00 3.46 6.05
N ALA A 9 0.88 3.38 5.34
CA ALA A 9 -0.42 2.91 5.81
C ALA A 9 -0.47 1.40 6.12
N VAL A 10 0.68 0.79 6.44
CA VAL A 10 0.87 -0.64 6.78
C VAL A 10 -0.10 -1.17 7.83
N TYR A 11 -0.62 -0.30 8.69
CA TYR A 11 -1.58 -0.65 9.74
C TYR A 11 -2.99 -0.13 9.46
N ASP A 12 -3.18 0.61 8.37
CA ASP A 12 -4.48 1.15 8.01
C ASP A 12 -5.33 0.07 7.34
N ARG A 13 -6.49 -0.18 7.94
CA ARG A 13 -7.46 -1.16 7.45
C ARG A 13 -7.90 -0.91 6.01
N TRP A 14 -7.80 0.32 5.51
CA TRP A 14 -8.22 0.66 4.14
C TRP A 14 -7.11 0.38 3.13
N ALA A 15 -5.85 0.59 3.48
CA ALA A 15 -4.75 0.11 2.63
C ALA A 15 -4.80 -1.42 2.48
N HIS A 16 -5.13 -2.14 3.56
CA HIS A 16 -5.37 -3.59 3.50
C HIS A 16 -6.59 -3.97 2.65
N ALA A 17 -7.67 -3.20 2.72
CA ALA A 17 -8.84 -3.41 1.87
C ALA A 17 -8.48 -3.20 0.39
N GLY A 18 -7.71 -2.16 0.07
CA GLY A 18 -7.18 -1.91 -1.27
C GLY A 18 -6.31 -3.06 -1.79
N LEU A 19 -5.40 -3.58 -0.95
CA LEU A 19 -4.60 -4.77 -1.30
C LEU A 19 -5.49 -5.98 -1.60
N THR A 20 -6.50 -6.23 -0.75
CA THR A 20 -7.45 -7.33 -0.94
C THR A 20 -8.22 -7.19 -2.25
N MET A 21 -8.58 -5.96 -2.64
CA MET A 21 -9.23 -5.67 -3.93
C MET A 21 -8.32 -5.95 -5.13
N LEU A 22 -7.00 -5.84 -4.96
CA LEU A 22 -6.01 -6.25 -5.95
C LEU A 22 -5.69 -7.76 -5.92
N GLY A 23 -6.37 -8.54 -5.07
CA GLY A 23 -6.14 -9.97 -4.90
C GLY A 23 -4.96 -10.33 -3.99
N GLU A 24 -4.32 -9.34 -3.35
CA GLU A 24 -3.19 -9.53 -2.46
C GLU A 24 -3.67 -9.57 -1.00
N THR A 25 -3.32 -10.62 -0.25
CA THR A 25 -3.75 -10.76 1.17
C THR A 25 -2.55 -10.75 2.11
N LEU A 26 -2.55 -9.84 3.08
CA LEU A 26 -1.59 -9.84 4.18
C LEU A 26 -2.07 -10.74 5.32
N THR A 27 -1.38 -11.86 5.52
CA THR A 27 -1.63 -12.73 6.66
C THR A 27 -1.19 -12.07 7.98
N SER A 28 -1.87 -12.39 9.08
CA SER A 28 -1.59 -11.86 10.43
C SER A 28 -0.36 -12.47 11.10
N THR A 29 0.45 -13.23 10.39
CA THR A 29 1.66 -13.86 10.95
C THR A 29 2.78 -12.85 11.15
N PRO A 30 3.74 -13.11 12.06
CA PRO A 30 4.94 -12.28 12.23
C PRO A 30 5.62 -11.98 10.89
N GLY A 31 6.21 -10.79 10.76
CA GLY A 31 6.81 -10.32 9.51
C GLY A 31 5.88 -9.53 8.58
N ARG A 32 4.70 -9.11 9.08
CA ARG A 32 3.71 -8.32 8.31
C ARG A 32 4.31 -7.08 7.64
N TYR A 33 5.14 -6.30 8.35
CA TYR A 33 5.78 -5.11 7.78
C TYR A 33 6.65 -5.46 6.57
N GLY A 34 7.49 -6.50 6.67
CA GLY A 34 8.34 -6.93 5.56
C GLY A 34 7.54 -7.41 4.35
N ARG A 35 6.47 -8.17 4.56
CA ARG A 35 5.56 -8.58 3.47
C ARG A 35 4.83 -7.40 2.84
N TYR A 36 4.40 -6.44 3.66
CA TYR A 36 3.80 -5.21 3.16
C TYR A 36 4.79 -4.44 2.28
N MET A 37 6.03 -4.24 2.74
CA MET A 37 7.05 -3.55 1.95
C MET A 37 7.39 -4.29 0.65
N ALA A 38 7.41 -5.63 0.67
CA ALA A 38 7.59 -6.42 -0.54
C ALA A 38 6.43 -6.24 -1.54
N LEU A 39 5.18 -6.18 -1.05
CA LEU A 39 4.01 -5.91 -1.89
C LEU A 39 4.03 -4.49 -2.46
N ILE A 40 4.36 -3.48 -1.65
CA ILE A 40 4.55 -2.10 -2.12
C ILE A 40 5.64 -2.05 -3.19
N GLY A 41 6.77 -2.73 -3.00
CA GLY A 41 7.83 -2.81 -4.00
C GLY A 41 7.37 -3.43 -5.32
N LYS A 42 6.61 -4.53 -5.27
CA LYS A 42 6.03 -5.17 -6.47
C LYS A 42 5.05 -4.25 -7.20
N LEU A 43 4.19 -3.55 -6.46
CA LEU A 43 3.23 -2.61 -7.02
C LEU A 43 3.92 -1.37 -7.58
N LEU A 44 5.00 -0.91 -6.93
CA LEU A 44 5.82 0.20 -7.40
C LEU A 44 6.54 -0.15 -8.71
N ASP A 45 7.13 -1.34 -8.84
CA ASP A 45 7.72 -1.81 -10.10
C ASP A 45 6.68 -1.81 -11.23
N ASN A 46 5.46 -2.25 -10.94
CA ASN A 46 4.37 -2.23 -11.91
C ASN A 46 3.98 -0.78 -12.27
N ALA A 47 3.82 0.10 -11.28
CA ALA A 47 3.52 1.52 -11.50
C ALA A 47 4.61 2.20 -12.34
N HIS A 48 5.89 1.89 -12.09
CA HIS A 48 7.04 2.43 -12.85
C HIS A 48 7.05 2.06 -14.33
N ARG A 49 6.37 0.97 -14.72
CA ARG A 49 6.18 0.65 -16.15
C ARG A 49 5.26 1.64 -16.86
N HIS A 50 4.41 2.34 -16.11
CA HIS A 50 3.49 3.35 -16.63
C HIS A 50 3.98 4.76 -16.35
N ASP A 51 4.49 5.01 -15.15
CA ASP A 51 5.00 6.30 -14.71
C ASP A 51 6.14 6.10 -13.69
N PRO A 52 7.41 6.35 -14.09
CA PRO A 52 8.57 6.15 -13.22
C PRO A 52 8.67 7.17 -12.08
N THR A 53 7.81 8.20 -12.05
CA THR A 53 7.83 9.21 -10.99
C THR A 53 7.15 8.77 -9.70
N TRP A 54 6.40 7.66 -9.75
CA TRP A 54 5.74 7.11 -8.57
C TRP A 54 6.76 6.75 -7.50
N ALA A 55 6.44 7.06 -6.24
CA ALA A 55 7.16 6.59 -5.08
C ALA A 55 6.34 5.52 -4.34
N ALA A 56 7.00 4.79 -3.44
CA ALA A 56 6.32 3.85 -2.54
C ALA A 56 5.15 4.51 -1.77
N ARG A 57 5.25 5.81 -1.48
CA ARG A 57 4.20 6.60 -0.84
C ARG A 57 2.96 6.80 -1.72
N ASP A 58 3.15 6.96 -3.03
CA ASP A 58 2.02 7.13 -3.96
C ASP A 58 1.24 5.83 -4.11
N VAL A 59 1.94 4.69 -4.15
CA VAL A 59 1.33 3.35 -4.10
C VAL A 59 0.53 3.16 -2.81
N ASP A 60 1.13 3.49 -1.67
CA ASP A 60 0.50 3.41 -0.35
C ASP A 60 -0.79 4.26 -0.26
N LEU A 61 -0.74 5.48 -0.81
CA LEU A 61 -1.88 6.38 -0.88
C LEU A 61 -2.96 5.87 -1.84
N ALA A 62 -2.57 5.33 -3.00
CA ALA A 62 -3.51 4.74 -3.97
C ALA A 62 -4.25 3.54 -3.36
N LEU A 63 -3.55 2.67 -2.62
CA LEU A 63 -4.15 1.54 -1.90
C LEU A 63 -5.15 2.01 -0.84
N PHE A 64 -4.78 3.04 -0.06
CA PHE A 64 -5.66 3.63 0.93
C PHE A 64 -6.95 4.18 0.28
N GLN A 65 -6.82 4.96 -0.80
CA GLN A 65 -7.97 5.55 -1.50
C GLN A 65 -8.85 4.48 -2.16
N LEU A 66 -8.25 3.45 -2.75
CA LEU A 66 -8.99 2.32 -3.32
C LEU A 66 -9.84 1.61 -2.26
N GLY A 67 -9.27 1.31 -1.09
CA GLY A 67 -10.00 0.67 0.00
C GLY A 67 -11.06 1.56 0.66
N ARG A 68 -10.92 2.89 0.57
CA ARG A 68 -11.93 3.86 1.03
C ARG A 68 -13.10 4.01 0.05
N SER A 69 -12.88 3.76 -1.24
CA SER A 69 -13.86 3.98 -2.31
C SER A 69 -14.95 2.90 -2.38
N ARG A 70 -15.20 2.22 -1.26
CA ARG A 70 -16.12 1.11 -1.12
C ARG A 70 -17.36 1.50 -0.32
#